data_AF-A0AAW5YT81-F1
#
_entry.id   AF-A0AAW5YT81-F1
#
_cell.length_a   1.000
_cell.length_b   1.000
_cell.length_c   1.000
_cell.angle_alpha   90.00
_cell.angle_beta   90.00
_cell.angle_gamma   90.00
#
_symmetry.space_group_name_H-M   'P 1'
#
loop_
_entity.id
_entity.type
_entity.pdbx_description
1 polymer ?
#
loop_
_entity_poly.entity_id
_entity_poly.type
_entity_poly.pdbx_seq_one_letter_code
_entity_poly.pdbx_strand_id
1 'polypeptide(L)' 'MQHGVYNAEDDVRMVIEKSNSGRQLNGFTLDTENEVLFKRNTKFIATDTYVKDGKRYMR' A
#
# COMPACT_ATOMS: atom_id res chain seq x y z
N MET A 1 10.36 -16.48 9.14
CA MET A 1 9.93 -16.35 7.74
C MET A 1 8.98 -15.16 7.69
N GLN A 2 9.40 -14.07 7.05
CA GLN A 2 8.60 -12.85 6.93
C GLN A 2 7.64 -13.04 5.75
N HIS A 3 6.36 -13.28 6.03
CA HIS A 3 5.31 -13.16 5.01
C HIS A 3 5.11 -11.67 4.75
N GLY A 4 5.98 -11.07 3.95
CA GLY A 4 5.76 -9.71 3.49
C GLY A 4 4.68 -9.74 2.42
N VAL A 5 3.61 -8.97 2.60
CA VAL A 5 2.58 -8.68 1.55
C VAL A 5 3.23 -8.06 0.30
N TYR A 6 4.49 -7.63 0.42
CA TYR A 6 5.32 -7.12 -0.66
C TYR A 6 5.69 -8.22 -1.68
N ASN A 7 5.06 -8.16 -2.85
CA ASN A 7 5.52 -8.89 -4.02
C ASN A 7 6.59 -8.07 -4.75
N ALA A 8 7.85 -8.52 -4.69
CA ALA A 8 8.96 -7.85 -5.37
C ALA A 8 8.79 -7.79 -6.90
N GLU A 9 7.94 -8.65 -7.47
CA GLU A 9 7.65 -8.74 -8.91
C GLU A 9 6.38 -7.99 -9.32
N ASP A 10 5.90 -7.04 -8.50
CA ASP A 10 4.78 -6.19 -8.86
C ASP A 10 5.05 -5.29 -10.09
N ASP A 11 4.02 -5.04 -10.92
CA ASP A 11 4.13 -4.12 -12.05
C ASP A 11 3.79 -2.67 -11.65
N VAL A 12 3.00 -2.51 -10.58
CA VAL A 12 2.44 -1.24 -10.13
C VAL A 12 2.58 -1.10 -8.61
N ARG A 13 3.03 0.07 -8.17
CA ARG A 13 3.15 0.44 -6.77
C ARG A 13 2.34 1.68 -6.47
N MET A 14 1.50 1.61 -5.43
CA MET A 14 0.76 2.75 -4.92
C MET A 14 1.37 3.20 -3.60
N VAL A 15 1.71 4.48 -3.49
CA VAL A 15 2.31 5.08 -2.30
C VAL A 15 1.31 6.06 -1.70
N ILE A 16 0.75 5.71 -0.54
CA ILE A 16 -0.17 6.59 0.19
C ILE A 16 0.64 7.34 1.25
N GLU A 17 0.94 8.61 1.00
CA GLU A 17 1.81 9.39 1.90
C GLU A 17 1.08 9.96 3.11
N LYS A 18 -0.21 10.25 2.95
CA LYS A 18 -1.07 10.80 4.00
C LYS A 18 -2.37 10.02 4.05
N SER A 19 -2.70 9.50 5.22
CA SER A 19 -3.94 8.80 5.48
C SER A 19 -4.51 9.24 6.83
N ASN A 20 -5.81 9.51 6.86
CA ASN A 20 -6.59 9.77 8.07
C ASN A 20 -7.73 8.75 8.27
N SER A 21 -7.92 7.83 7.31
CA SER A 21 -9.07 6.93 7.24
C SER A 21 -8.68 5.44 7.19
N GLY A 22 -7.42 5.14 6.87
CA GLY A 22 -6.87 3.79 6.96
C GLY A 22 -6.72 3.35 8.42
N ARG A 23 -6.99 2.08 8.71
CA ARG A 23 -6.80 1.48 10.03
C ARG A 23 -5.74 0.40 9.97
N GLN A 24 -4.79 0.45 10.89
CA GLN A 24 -3.84 -0.65 11.10
C GLN A 24 -4.57 -1.88 11.62
N LEU A 25 -4.20 -3.05 11.11
CA LEU A 25 -4.79 -4.33 11.49
C LEU A 25 -3.88 -5.18 12.39
N ASN A 26 -2.80 -4.60 12.91
CA ASN A 26 -1.96 -5.26 13.92
C ASN A 26 -2.83 -5.78 15.08
N GLY A 27 -2.62 -7.04 15.47
CA GLY A 27 -3.41 -7.77 16.46
C GLY A 27 -4.65 -8.49 15.91
N PHE A 28 -5.03 -8.25 14.65
CA PHE A 28 -6.12 -8.97 13.97
C PHE A 28 -5.62 -9.91 12.86
N THR A 29 -4.46 -9.59 12.26
CA THR A 29 -3.80 -10.36 11.20
C THR A 29 -2.35 -10.69 11.59
N LEU A 30 -1.51 -11.09 10.64
CA LEU A 30 -0.10 -11.33 10.90
C LEU A 30 0.60 -9.99 11.17
N ASP A 31 1.04 -9.77 12.41
CA ASP A 31 1.69 -8.52 12.84
C ASP A 31 2.93 -8.14 12.00
N THR A 32 3.54 -9.10 11.30
CA THR A 32 4.67 -8.87 10.41
C THR A 32 4.32 -8.14 9.12
N GLU A 33 3.05 -8.12 8.74
CA GLU A 33 2.57 -7.54 7.48
C GLU A 33 2.38 -6.03 7.56
N ASN A 34 2.19 -5.48 8.77
CA ASN A 34 1.86 -4.07 9.01
C ASN A 34 0.71 -3.57 8.13
N GLU A 35 -0.32 -4.41 7.96
CA GLU A 35 -1.43 -4.15 7.06
C GLU A 35 -2.25 -2.92 7.49
N VAL A 36 -2.58 -2.07 6.52
CA VAL A 36 -3.49 -0.94 6.67
C VAL A 36 -4.68 -1.12 5.75
N LEU A 37 -5.88 -1.19 6.33
CA LEU A 37 -7.11 -1.38 5.59
C LEU A 37 -7.91 -0.09 5.47
N PHE A 38 -8.35 0.20 4.25
CA PHE A 38 -9.27 1.29 3.94
C PHE A 38 -10.68 0.74 3.73
N LYS A 39 -11.71 1.51 4.11
CA LYS A 39 -13.09 1.14 3.81
C LYS A 39 -13.31 1.17 2.29
N ARG A 40 -14.23 0.31 1.81
CA ARG A 40 -14.69 0.37 0.43
C ARG A 40 -15.19 1.78 0.09
N ASN A 41 -14.98 2.20 -1.16
CA ASN A 41 -15.31 3.52 -1.69
C ASN A 41 -14.50 4.69 -1.09
N THR A 42 -13.39 4.41 -0.40
CA THR A 42 -12.41 5.46 -0.08
C THR A 42 -11.86 6.06 -1.36
N LYS A 43 -11.87 7.39 -1.46
CA LYS A 43 -11.38 8.12 -2.63
C LYS A 43 -9.92 8.50 -2.43
N PHE A 44 -9.13 8.32 -3.47
CA PHE A 44 -7.73 8.75 -3.54
C PHE A 44 -7.58 9.78 -4.66
N ILE A 45 -6.70 10.74 -4.45
CA ILE A 45 -6.28 11.69 -5.49
C ILE A 45 -4.84 11.33 -5.81
N ALA A 46 -4.59 10.85 -7.03
CA ALA A 46 -3.22 10.66 -7.50
C ALA A 46 -2.62 12.05 -7.78
N THR A 47 -1.53 12.34 -7.08
CA THR A 47 -0.76 13.58 -7.19
C THR A 47 0.39 13.47 -8.17
N ASP A 48 0.96 12.28 -8.32
CA ASP A 48 2.06 12.03 -9.25
C ASP A 48 2.06 10.59 -9.79
N THR A 49 2.59 10.43 -11.00
CA THR A 49 2.79 9.13 -11.66
C THR A 49 4.13 9.09 -12.37
N TYR A 50 4.97 8.11 -12.04
CA TYR A 50 6.29 7.97 -12.65
C TYR A 50 6.72 6.51 -12.79
N VAL A 51 7.75 6.27 -13.60
CA VAL A 51 8.37 4.95 -13.75
C VAL A 51 9.73 4.97 -13.08
N LYS A 52 10.00 3.96 -12.26
CA LYS A 52 11.28 3.77 -11.57
C LYS A 52 11.59 2.27 -11.49
N ASP A 53 12.80 1.89 -11.87
CA ASP A 53 13.28 0.49 -11.85
C ASP A 53 12.33 -0.47 -12.61
N GLY A 54 11.80 -0.02 -13.74
CA GLY A 54 10.87 -0.80 -14.58
C GLY A 54 9.42 -0.86 -14.07
N LYS A 55 9.12 -0.27 -12.90
CA LYS A 55 7.80 -0.34 -12.24
C LYS A 55 7.09 1.01 -12.29
N ARG A 56 5.76 0.99 -12.39
CA ARG A 56 4.94 2.21 -12.36
C ARG A 56 4.57 2.56 -10.92
N TYR A 57 4.83 3.78 -10.52
CA TYR A 57 4.43 4.33 -9.22
C TYR A 57 3.25 5.29 -9.39
N MET A 58 2.28 5.19 -8.48
CA MET A 58 1.21 6.17 -8.25
C MET A 58 1.36 6.70 -6.83
N ARG A 59 1.43 8.02 -6.67
CA ARG A 59 1.57 8.72 -5.39
C ARG A 59 0.40 9.66 -5.17
#